data_AF-A0A2E8TDZ9-F1
#
_entry.id   AF-A0A2E8TDZ9-F1
#
_cell.length_a   1.000
_cell.length_b   1.000
_cell.length_c   1.000
_cell.angle_alpha   90.00
_cell.angle_beta   90.00
_cell.angle_gamma   90.00
#
_symmetry.space_group_name_H-M   'P 1'
#
loop_
_entity.id
_entity.type
_entity.pdbx_description
1 polymer ?
#
loop_
_entity_poly.entity_id
_entity_poly.type
_entity_poly.pdbx_seq_one_letter_code
_entity_poly.pdbx_strand_id
1 'polypeptide(L)'
;MKTTIDLPDVLIQQAKQRALQQKCSLKDLIADYIRQGLKGRSRDALTTESLLVETDATGLPLIRATSAPTVHTLPDALQLEQNLLQTHELTNLHSSDAGQAD
;
A
#
# COMPACT_ATOMS: atom_id res chain seq x y z
N MET A 1 30.65 8.58 8.07
CA MET A 1 30.62 9.50 9.23
C MET A 1 29.79 8.85 10.32
N LYS A 2 30.28 8.81 11.57
CA LYS A 2 29.53 8.29 12.72
C LYS A 2 28.94 9.49 13.45
N THR A 3 27.63 9.61 13.46
CA THR A 3 26.92 10.73 14.11
C THR A 3 26.11 10.20 15.28
N THR A 4 26.07 10.94 16.38
CA THR A 4 25.25 10.65 17.54
C THR A 4 24.03 11.56 17.50
N ILE A 5 22.84 10.98 17.58
CA ILE A 5 21.56 11.69 17.61
C ILE A 5 20.81 11.16 18.82
N ASP A 6 20.45 12.05 19.74
CA ASP A 6 19.65 11.68 20.91
C ASP A 6 18.19 11.58 20.49
N LEU A 7 17.61 10.38 20.66
CA LEU A 7 16.23 10.08 20.31
C LEU A 7 15.49 9.63 21.58
N PRO A 8 14.24 10.11 21.81
CA PRO A 8 13.39 9.58 22.87
C PRO A 8 13.23 8.06 22.79
N ASP A 9 13.23 7.39 23.95
CA ASP A 9 13.13 5.93 24.06
C ASP A 9 11.88 5.38 23.34
N VAL A 10 10.77 6.11 23.41
CA VAL A 10 9.52 5.77 22.74
C VAL A 10 9.71 5.68 21.22
N LEU A 11 10.47 6.61 20.63
CA LEU A 11 10.75 6.57 19.19
C LEU A 11 11.67 5.40 18.81
N ILE A 12 12.65 5.10 19.65
CA ILE A 12 13.53 3.93 19.44
C ILE A 12 12.73 2.62 19.52
N GLN A 13 11.79 2.51 20.46
CA GLN A 13 10.94 1.33 20.58
C GLN A 13 10.06 1.13 19.34
N GLN A 14 9.42 2.20 18.86
CA GLN A 14 8.62 2.18 17.63
C GLN A 14 9.46 1.85 16.39
N ALA A 15 10.65 2.44 16.28
CA ALA A 15 11.56 2.16 15.17
C ALA A 15 12.01 0.69 15.16
N LYS A 16 12.32 0.11 16.33
CA LYS A 16 12.64 -1.33 16.47
C LYS A 16 11.50 -2.22 16.04
N GLN A 17 10.28 -1.95 16.51
CA GLN A 17 9.09 -2.72 16.12
C GLN A 17 8.91 -2.71 14.60
N ARG A 18 9.07 -1.55 13.97
CA ARG A 18 8.87 -1.42 12.54
C ARG A 18 10.00 -2.05 11.72
N ALA A 19 11.25 -2.00 12.20
CA ALA A 19 12.38 -2.69 11.58
C ALA A 19 12.16 -4.21 11.55
N LEU A 20 11.61 -4.78 12.64
CA LEU A 20 11.23 -6.19 12.70
C LEU A 20 10.12 -6.53 11.68
N GLN A 21 9.07 -5.70 11.59
CA GLN A 21 7.98 -5.89 10.63
C GLN A 21 8.46 -5.87 9.18
N GLN A 22 9.40 -4.97 8.86
CA GLN A 22 9.94 -4.79 7.51
C GLN A 22 11.16 -5.67 7.22
N LYS A 23 11.58 -6.51 8.18
CA LYS A 23 12.77 -7.38 8.08
C LYS A 23 14.03 -6.63 7.65
N CYS A 24 14.17 -5.38 8.09
CA CYS A 24 15.29 -4.51 7.76
C CYS A 24 16.10 -4.13 9.01
N SER A 25 17.31 -3.60 8.82
CA SER A 25 18.11 -3.13 9.96
C SER A 25 17.56 -1.83 10.51
N LEU A 26 17.63 -1.66 11.83
CA LEU A 26 17.20 -0.42 12.50
C LEU A 26 17.92 0.82 11.95
N LYS A 27 19.20 0.67 11.61
CA LYS A 27 20.03 1.76 11.07
C LYS A 27 19.53 2.20 9.70
N ASP A 28 19.20 1.25 8.83
CA ASP A 28 18.73 1.55 7.47
C ASP A 28 17.34 2.19 7.52
N LEU A 29 16.45 1.67 8.37
CA LEU A 29 15.12 2.24 8.59
C LEU A 29 15.20 3.69 9.08
N ILE A 30 16.04 3.97 10.09
CA ILE A 30 16.22 5.33 10.61
C ILE A 30 16.79 6.24 9.52
N ALA A 31 17.77 5.77 8.76
CA ALA A 31 18.36 6.54 7.67
C ALA A 31 17.31 6.86 6.58
N ASP A 32 16.41 5.93 6.26
CA ASP A 32 15.32 6.15 5.32
C ASP A 32 14.31 7.17 5.83
N TYR A 33 13.95 7.12 7.11
CA TYR A 33 13.07 8.14 7.69
C TYR A 33 13.69 9.52 7.75
N ILE A 34 14.98 9.61 8.06
CA ILE A 34 15.70 10.88 7.99
C ILE A 34 15.71 11.38 6.53
N ARG A 35 16.00 10.52 5.55
CA ARG A 35 15.96 10.89 4.12
C ARG A 35 14.57 11.38 3.70
N GLN A 36 13.51 10.68 4.11
CA GLN A 36 12.13 11.05 3.79
C GLN A 36 11.72 12.37 4.44
N GLY A 37 12.10 12.59 5.70
CA GLY A 37 11.84 13.86 6.40
C GLY A 37 12.60 15.04 5.80
N LEU A 38 13.86 14.83 5.39
CA LEU A 38 14.72 15.88 4.80
C LEU A 38 14.35 16.23 3.36
N LYS A 39 13.80 15.29 2.59
CA LYS A 39 13.31 15.56 1.21
C LYS A 39 12.13 16.53 1.19
N GLY A 40 11.59 16.89 2.36
CA GLY A 40 10.33 17.63 2.46
C GLY A 40 9.17 16.73 2.06
N ARG A 41 7.97 17.10 2.50
CA ARG A 41 6.75 16.41 2.05
C ARG A 41 6.60 16.70 0.55
N SER A 42 7.13 15.83 -0.31
CA SER A 42 6.53 15.68 -1.63
C SER A 42 5.11 15.28 -1.33
N ARG A 43 4.19 16.23 -1.50
CA ARG A 43 2.76 15.99 -1.54
C ARG A 43 2.47 15.24 -2.85
N ASP A 44 3.18 14.14 -3.07
CA ASP A 44 2.73 13.13 -4.00
C ASP A 44 1.50 12.58 -3.35
N ALA A 45 0.40 12.98 -3.97
CA ALA A 45 -0.94 12.61 -3.64
C ALA A 45 -0.94 11.13 -3.27
N LEU A 46 -1.18 10.85 -1.99
CA LEU A 46 -2.30 9.98 -1.70
C LEU A 46 -3.42 10.56 -2.56
N THR A 47 -3.62 9.96 -3.73
CA THR A 47 -4.85 10.12 -4.47
C THR A 47 -5.89 9.64 -3.50
N THR A 48 -6.40 10.60 -2.75
CA THR A 48 -7.65 10.59 -2.04
C THR A 48 -8.73 10.45 -3.11
N GLU A 49 -8.72 9.34 -3.84
CA GLU A 49 -9.95 8.60 -4.06
C GLU A 49 -10.29 8.10 -2.66
N SER A 50 -10.87 9.01 -1.85
CA SER A 50 -11.30 8.77 -0.49
C SER A 50 -12.37 7.68 -0.56
N LEU A 51 -11.94 6.42 -0.56
CA LEU A 51 -12.70 5.35 0.04
C LEU A 51 -12.81 5.76 1.51
N LEU A 52 -13.87 6.50 1.81
CA LEU A 52 -14.29 6.89 3.15
C LEU A 52 -14.63 5.60 3.88
N VAL A 53 -13.61 4.95 4.43
CA VAL A 53 -13.76 3.84 5.37
C VAL A 53 -14.10 4.46 6.72
N GLU A 54 -15.40 4.59 6.98
CA GLU A 54 -15.94 4.92 8.30
C GLU A 54 -16.04 3.66 9.15
N THR A 55 -16.35 3.80 10.43
CA THR A 55 -16.69 2.66 11.29
C THR A 55 -18.15 2.83 11.70
N ASP A 56 -18.96 1.80 11.50
CA ASP A 56 -20.35 1.85 11.91
C ASP A 56 -20.51 1.76 13.44
N ALA A 57 -21.74 1.93 13.93
CA ALA A 57 -22.04 1.89 15.36
C ALA A 57 -21.70 0.55 16.04
N THR A 58 -21.43 -0.51 15.25
CA THR A 58 -21.07 -1.84 15.75
C THR A 58 -19.57 -2.11 15.72
N GLY A 59 -18.76 -1.14 15.26
CA GLY A 59 -17.32 -1.27 15.18
C GLY A 59 -16.81 -1.91 13.87
N LEU A 60 -17.68 -2.07 12.87
CA LEU A 60 -17.31 -2.66 11.58
C LEU A 60 -16.92 -1.59 10.56
N PRO A 61 -15.94 -1.85 9.68
CA PRO A 61 -15.55 -0.90 8.65
C PRO A 61 -16.66 -0.74 7.60
N LEU A 62 -17.11 0.50 7.41
CA LEU A 62 -18.12 0.93 6.45
C LEU A 62 -17.44 1.69 5.32
N ILE A 63 -17.46 1.15 4.11
CA ILE A 63 -16.91 1.82 2.93
C ILE A 63 -18.02 2.63 2.24
N ARG A 64 -17.95 3.97 2.32
CA ARG A 64 -18.88 4.83 1.57
C ARG A 64 -18.29 5.17 0.19
N ALA A 65 -18.93 4.67 -0.86
CA ALA A 65 -18.66 5.12 -2.21
C ALA A 65 -19.21 6.55 -2.39
N THR A 66 -18.42 7.44 -2.99
CA THR A 66 -18.78 8.85 -3.25
C THR A 66 -19.67 9.03 -4.48
N SER A 67 -19.84 7.97 -5.28
CA SER A 67 -20.72 7.94 -6.45
C SER A 67 -21.79 6.87 -6.29
N ALA A 68 -22.99 7.15 -6.78
CA ALA A 68 -24.04 6.15 -6.93
C ALA A 68 -23.52 4.99 -7.79
N PRO A 69 -23.95 3.74 -7.51
CA PRO A 69 -23.62 2.61 -8.37
C PRO A 69 -24.11 2.92 -9.78
N THR A 70 -23.20 2.96 -10.75
CA THR A 70 -23.58 3.07 -12.16
C THR A 70 -24.45 1.86 -12.48
N VAL A 71 -25.71 2.10 -12.82
CA VAL A 71 -26.59 1.04 -13.34
C VAL A 71 -26.07 0.72 -14.74
N HIS A 72 -25.24 -0.32 -14.84
CA HIS A 72 -24.76 -0.81 -16.13
C HIS A 72 -25.92 -1.48 -16.86
N THR A 73 -26.08 -1.18 -18.15
CA THR A 73 -26.98 -1.97 -18.99
C THR A 73 -26.38 -3.38 -19.15
N LEU A 74 -27.21 -4.39 -19.42
CA LEU A 74 -26.75 -5.79 -19.59
C LEU A 74 -25.52 -5.94 -20.52
N PRO A 75 -25.46 -5.26 -21.69
CA PRO A 75 -24.28 -5.28 -22.55
C PRO A 75 -23.01 -4.73 -21.87
N ASP A 76 -23.14 -3.62 -21.13
CA ASP A 76 -21.99 -2.98 -20.46
C ASP A 76 -21.44 -3.86 -19.33
N ALA A 77 -22.32 -4.52 -18.59
CA ALA A 77 -21.93 -5.45 -17.53
C ALA A 77 -21.17 -6.67 -18.09
N LEU A 78 -21.65 -7.24 -19.20
CA LEU A 78 -20.98 -8.36 -19.88
C LEU A 78 -19.63 -7.97 -20.47
N GLN A 79 -19.50 -6.75 -21.00
CA GLN A 79 -18.24 -6.24 -21.51
C GLN A 79 -17.22 -6.05 -20.38
N LEU A 80 -17.67 -5.58 -19.21
CA LEU A 80 -16.82 -5.40 -18.04
C LEU A 80 -16.31 -6.74 -17.50
N GLU A 81 -17.16 -7.76 -17.44
CA GLU A 81 -16.77 -9.12 -17.04
C GLU A 81 -15.69 -9.69 -17.98
N GLN A 82 -15.88 -9.57 -19.30
CA GLN A 82 -14.88 -10.01 -20.27
C GLN A 82 -13.53 -9.30 -20.12
N ASN A 83 -13.54 -7.98 -19.92
CA ASN A 83 -12.31 -7.21 -19.71
C ASN A 83 -11.57 -7.66 -18.44
N LEU A 84 -12.29 -7.95 -17.35
CA LEU A 84 -11.68 -8.46 -16.11
C LEU A 84 -11.05 -9.83 -16.32
N LEU A 85 -11.75 -10.76 -16.97
CA LEU A 85 -11.23 -12.09 -17.28
C LEU A 85 -9.93 -12.02 -18.11
N GLN A 86 -9.91 -11.17 -19.14
CA GLN A 86 -8.71 -10.96 -19.97
C GLN A 86 -7.54 -10.35 -19.19
N THR A 87 -7.82 -9.47 -18.23
CA THR A 87 -6.78 -8.84 -17.42
C THR A 87 -6.14 -9.84 -16.44
N HIS A 88 -6.94 -10.75 -15.86
CA HIS A 88 -6.43 -11.74 -14.89
C HIS A 88 -5.59 -12.85 -15.52
N GLU A 89 -5.84 -13.21 -16.78
CA GLU A 89 -5.04 -14.19 -17.55
C GLU A 89 -3.58 -13.74 -17.74
N LEU A 90 -3.32 -12.43 -17.88
CA LEU A 90 -1.97 -11.89 -18.06
C LEU A 90 -1.11 -11.95 -16.78
N THR A 91 -1.75 -12.00 -15.61
CA THR A 91 -1.06 -12.10 -14.31
C THR A 91 -0.58 -13.52 -13.97
N ASN A 92 -1.20 -14.57 -14.52
CA ASN A 92 -0.85 -15.96 -14.20
C ASN A 92 0.27 -16.55 -15.07
N LEU A 93 0.63 -15.90 -16.19
CA LEU A 93 1.64 -16.43 -17.12
C LEU A 93 3.08 -15.97 -16.83
N HIS A 94 3.30 -15.04 -15.89
CA HIS A 94 4.66 -14.59 -15.52
C HIS A 94 5.29 -15.32 -14.33
N SER A 95 4.57 -16.25 -13.68
CA SER A 95 5.09 -16.99 -12.51
C SER A 95 5.62 -18.40 -12.83
N SER A 96 5.66 -18.81 -14.10
CA SER A 96 6.09 -20.17 -14.50
C SER A 96 7.29 -20.18 -15.47
N ASP A 97 8.19 -19.20 -15.38
CA ASP A 97 9.47 -19.22 -16.12
C ASP A 97 10.67 -18.93 -15.21
N ALA A 98 10.72 -19.59 -14.06
CA ALA A 98 11.89 -19.57 -13.18
C ALA A 98 12.20 -20.99 -12.70
N GLY A 99 12.94 -21.74 -13.53
CA GLY A 99 13.74 -22.86 -13.07
C GLY A 99 13.67 -24.10 -13.95
N GLN A 100 14.42 -24.09 -15.06
CA GLN A 100 15.25 -25.24 -15.43
C GLN A 100 16.29 -24.80 -16.48
N ALA A 101 17.56 -24.68 -16.07
CA ALA A 101 18.70 -24.74 -16.97
C ALA A 101 19.87 -25.39 -16.21
N ASP A 102 20.38 -26.46 -16.83
CA ASP A 102 21.51 -27.37 -16.52
C ASP A 102 22.47 -27.02 -15.37
#